data_AF-A0A3C0VQN2-F1
#
_entry.id   AF-A0A3C0VQN2-F1
#
_cell.length_a   1.000
_cell.length_b   1.000
_cell.length_c   1.000
_cell.angle_alpha   90.00
_cell.angle_beta   90.00
_cell.angle_gamma   90.00
#
_symmetry.space_group_name_H-M   'P 1'
#
loop_
_entity.id
_entity.type
_entity.pdbx_description
1 polymer ?
#
loop_
_entity_poly.entity_id
_entity_poly.type
_entity_poly.pdbx_seq_one_letter_code
_entity_poly.pdbx_strand_id
1 'polypeptide(L)' 'MSQEGVRPFSGLRSFLFVPGNHPDKLAKVFSYGADAVILDLEDA' A
#
# COMPACT_ATOMS: atom_id res chain seq x y z
N MET A 1 -0.84 -16.73 -28.54
CA MET A 1 -0.58 -17.09 -27.13
C MET A 1 -0.42 -15.81 -26.34
N SER A 2 -1.56 -15.23 -25.94
CA SER A 2 -1.61 -13.99 -25.17
C SER A 2 -1.42 -14.39 -23.71
N GLN A 3 -0.41 -13.82 -23.04
CA GLN A 3 -0.28 -14.00 -21.60
C GLN A 3 -1.44 -13.26 -20.92
N GLU A 4 -2.56 -13.94 -20.68
CA GLU A 4 -3.53 -13.52 -19.66
C GLU A 4 -2.93 -13.82 -18.29
N GLY A 5 -1.88 -13.07 -17.95
CA GLY A 5 -1.32 -13.08 -16.62
C GLY A 5 -2.29 -12.37 -15.69
N VAL A 6 -2.74 -13.08 -14.65
CA VAL A 6 -3.47 -12.48 -13.52
C VAL A 6 -2.71 -11.24 -13.07
N ARG A 7 -3.33 -10.07 -13.19
CA ARG A 7 -2.76 -8.82 -12.69
C ARG A 7 -2.88 -8.88 -11.16
N PRO A 8 -1.77 -8.94 -10.40
CA PRO A 8 -1.79 -9.18 -8.95
C PRO A 8 -2.54 -8.10 -8.15
N PHE A 9 -2.88 -6.99 -8.79
CA PHE A 9 -3.57 -5.84 -8.19
C PHE A 9 -4.86 -5.45 -8.93
N SER A 10 -5.44 -6.35 -9.74
CA SER A 10 -6.73 -6.10 -10.37
C SER A 10 -7.80 -5.89 -9.29
N GLY A 11 -8.29 -4.65 -9.16
CA GLY A 11 -9.33 -4.28 -8.18
C GLY A 11 -8.85 -3.39 -7.03
N LEU A 12 -7.55 -3.15 -6.87
CA LEU A 12 -7.08 -2.12 -5.93
C LEU A 12 -7.36 -0.72 -6.51
N ARG A 13 -8.03 0.14 -5.74
CA ARG A 13 -8.41 1.50 -6.14
C ARG A 13 -7.56 2.55 -5.46
N SER A 14 -6.90 2.20 -4.35
CA SER A 14 -6.15 3.11 -3.50
C SER A 14 -4.94 2.42 -2.86
N PHE A 15 -3.82 3.16 -2.84
CA PHE A 15 -2.59 2.78 -2.16
C PHE A 15 -2.21 3.93 -1.22
N LEU A 16 -1.88 3.63 0.03
CA LEU A 16 -1.46 4.60 1.01
C LEU A 16 0.01 4.38 1.37
N PHE A 17 0.85 5.36 1.03
CA PHE A 17 2.26 5.38 1.41
C PHE A 17 2.39 5.94 2.83
N VAL A 18 3.16 5.25 3.69
CA VAL A 18 3.42 5.66 5.06
C VAL A 18 4.91 5.60 5.36
N PRO A 19 5.51 6.69 5.89
CA PRO A 19 6.92 6.69 6.28
C PRO A 19 7.17 5.69 7.42
N GLY A 20 8.11 4.78 7.24
CA GLY A 20 8.39 3.67 8.16
C GLY A 20 9.01 4.10 9.50
N ASN A 21 9.52 5.32 9.59
CA ASN A 21 10.11 5.93 10.80
C ASN A 21 9.10 6.64 11.72
N HIS A 22 7.80 6.66 11.37
CA HIS A 22 6.75 7.33 12.14
C HIS A 22 5.79 6.32 12.82
N PRO A 23 6.11 5.83 14.04
CA PRO A 23 5.34 4.77 14.69
C PRO A 23 3.89 5.16 15.01
N ASP A 24 3.61 6.45 15.22
CA ASP A 24 2.27 6.99 15.44
C ASP A 24 1.38 6.90 14.20
N LYS A 25 1.96 7.07 13.01
CA LYS A 25 1.25 6.89 11.73
C LYS A 25 1.01 5.42 11.44
N LEU A 26 2.01 4.56 11.69
CA LEU A 26 1.89 3.11 11.55
C LEU A 26 0.76 2.54 12.43
N ALA A 27 0.60 3.03 13.65
CA ALA A 27 -0.46 2.58 14.55
C ALA A 27 -1.88 2.90 14.04
N LYS A 28 -2.05 3.92 13.20
CA LYS A 28 -3.36 4.42 12.73
C LYS A 28 -3.67 4.03 11.29
N VAL A 29 -2.66 3.69 10.49
CA VAL A 29 -2.80 3.55 9.03
C VAL A 29 -3.92 2.60 8.60
N PHE A 30 -4.12 1.50 9.33
CA PHE A 30 -5.14 0.49 9.02
C PHE A 30 -6.59 0.99 9.19
N SER A 31 -6.79 2.16 9.81
CA SER A 31 -8.11 2.80 9.94
C SER A 31 -8.48 3.72 8.77
N TYR A 32 -7.55 4.02 7.86
CA TYR A 32 -7.74 5.04 6.81
C TYR A 32 -8.44 4.52 5.54
N GLY A 33 -8.72 3.22 5.46
CA GLY A 33 -9.58 2.65 4.41
C GLY A 33 -8.95 2.51 3.03
N ALA A 34 -7.61 2.59 2.92
CA ALA A 34 -6.91 2.27 1.68
C ALA A 34 -6.96 0.76 1.39
N ASP A 35 -7.00 0.38 0.11
CA ASP A 35 -7.02 -1.03 -0.28
C ASP A 35 -5.65 -1.71 -0.05
N ALA A 36 -4.56 -0.93 -0.05
CA ALA A 36 -3.22 -1.38 0.31
C ALA A 36 -2.40 -0.28 1.02
N VAL A 37 -1.52 -0.70 1.94
CA VAL A 37 -0.56 0.17 2.63
C VAL A 37 0.84 -0.20 2.17
N ILE A 38 1.63 0.82 1.77
CA ILE A 38 3.03 0.67 1.40
C ILE A 38 3.86 1.38 2.47
N LEU A 39 4.67 0.61 3.19
CA LEU A 39 5.62 1.16 4.15
C LEU A 39 6.86 1.62 3.42
N ASP A 40 7.10 2.93 3.45
CA ASP A 40 8.25 3.54 2.82
C ASP A 40 9.46 3.46 3.76
N LEU A 41 10.50 2.75 3.31
CA LEU A 41 11.75 2.54 4.02
C LEU A 41 12.93 3.27 3.34
N GLU A 42 12.66 4.07 2.30
CA GLU A 42 13.66 4.90 1.62
C GLU A 42 13.88 6.20 2.42
N ASP A 43 13.67 7.38 1.83
CA ASP A 43 14.00 8.70 2.42
C ASP A 43 12.80 9.39 3.10
N ALA A 44 11.96 8.60 3.78
CA ALA A 44 10.65 9.03 4.28
C ALA A 44 10.67 9.83 5.60
#